data_AF-A0A6I4SPF6-F1
#
_entry.id   AF-A0A6I4SPF6-F1
#
_cell.length_a   1.000
_cell.length_b   1.000
_cell.length_c   1.000
_cell.angle_alpha   90.00
_cell.angle_beta   90.00
_cell.angle_gamma   90.00
#
_symmetry.space_group_name_H-M   'P 1'
#
loop_
_entity.id
_entity.type
_entity.pdbx_description
1 polymer ?
#
loop_
_entity_poly.entity_id
_entity_poly.type
_entity_poly.pdbx_seq_one_letter_code
_entity_poly.pdbx_strand_id
1 'polypeptide(L)'
;MPRSIIAICGALVIGSLLALASLQLNFPTGWIGALVLVAWTMWAWRRWAKLEKTTGLEPSAPERNVRFYAIGTALLFGHQVVTLAYPDIDFHVGQGTYLAIDSWTILAAMIGVSFVVSKAGSNRDERDETIIARGTKAGFVSLIAGLVVFSFVMGFLPPIQGKSLTLFMAANIQIAIIVASLLIKYVVQLIEYARDTDANNAIGPVE
;
A
#
# COMPACT_ATOMS: atom_id res chain seq x y z
N MET A 1 -12.50 -0.13 -12.99
CA MET A 1 -11.47 -1.07 -12.50
C MET A 1 -10.02 -0.84 -13.00
N PRO A 2 -9.70 -0.72 -14.32
CA PRO A 2 -8.31 -0.79 -14.79
C PRO A 2 -7.41 0.35 -14.30
N ARG A 3 -7.96 1.55 -14.12
CA ARG A 3 -7.20 2.74 -13.70
C ARG A 3 -6.62 2.65 -12.29
N SER A 4 -7.36 2.05 -11.34
CA SER A 4 -6.88 1.91 -9.95
C SER A 4 -5.78 0.87 -9.85
N ILE A 5 -5.89 -0.24 -10.59
CA ILE A 5 -4.86 -1.28 -10.64
C ILE A 5 -3.59 -0.71 -11.28
N ILE A 6 -3.70 0.03 -12.39
CA ILE A 6 -2.55 0.70 -13.01
C ILE A 6 -1.86 1.64 -12.03
N ALA A 7 -2.62 2.42 -11.25
CA ALA A 7 -2.05 3.33 -10.25
C ALA A 7 -1.33 2.56 -9.13
N ILE A 8 -1.88 1.43 -8.68
CA ILE A 8 -1.25 0.55 -7.68
C ILE A 8 0.05 -0.05 -8.22
N CYS A 9 0.03 -0.61 -9.44
CA CYS A 9 1.23 -1.14 -10.09
C CYS A 9 2.28 -0.05 -10.30
N GLY A 10 1.86 1.14 -10.74
CA GLY A 10 2.74 2.29 -10.89
C GLY A 10 3.39 2.70 -9.57
N ALA A 11 2.61 2.75 -8.49
CA ALA A 11 3.11 3.05 -7.15
C ALA A 11 4.12 2.01 -6.66
N LEU A 12 3.86 0.72 -6.89
CA LEU A 12 4.77 -0.38 -6.57
C LEU A 12 6.11 -0.24 -7.34
N VAL A 13 6.03 0.04 -8.65
CA VAL A 13 7.23 0.27 -9.48
C VAL A 13 8.00 1.49 -8.98
N ILE A 14 7.32 2.60 -8.67
CA ILE A 14 7.96 3.82 -8.13
C ILE A 14 8.66 3.50 -6.81
N GLY A 15 8.00 2.80 -5.88
CA GLY A 15 8.61 2.39 -4.60
C GLY A 15 9.87 1.56 -4.81
N SER A 16 9.81 0.61 -5.74
CA SER A 16 10.96 -0.25 -6.10
C SER A 16 12.12 0.56 -6.68
N LEU A 17 11.81 1.49 -7.59
CA LEU A 17 12.82 2.37 -8.20
C LEU A 17 13.45 3.33 -7.18
N LEU A 18 12.70 3.83 -6.20
CA LEU A 18 13.23 4.65 -5.12
C LEU A 18 14.25 3.87 -4.28
N ALA A 19 13.93 2.63 -3.89
CA ALA A 19 14.87 1.78 -3.17
C ALA A 19 16.14 1.50 -3.98
N LEU A 20 16.01 1.19 -5.28
CA LEU A 20 17.16 1.01 -6.17
C LEU A 20 18.01 2.28 -6.31
N ALA A 21 17.38 3.45 -6.44
CA ALA A 21 18.08 4.72 -6.51
C ALA A 21 18.80 5.05 -5.19
N SER A 22 18.16 4.76 -4.05
CA SER A 22 18.76 4.92 -2.72
C SER A 22 20.04 4.08 -2.59
N LEU A 23 19.99 2.83 -3.07
CA LEU A 23 21.15 1.93 -3.10
C LEU A 23 22.27 2.40 -4.03
N GLN A 24 21.94 2.80 -5.26
CA GLN A 24 22.96 3.14 -6.27
C GLN A 24 23.59 4.50 -6.04
N LEU A 25 22.79 5.48 -5.60
CA LEU A 25 23.23 6.87 -5.45
C LEU A 25 23.62 7.21 -4.01
N ASN A 26 23.41 6.28 -3.07
CA ASN A 26 23.56 6.51 -1.63
C ASN A 26 22.88 7.82 -1.18
N PHE A 27 21.63 7.98 -1.59
CA PHE A 27 20.85 9.21 -1.39
C PHE A 27 19.51 8.90 -0.69
N PRO A 28 19.07 9.67 0.30
CA PRO A 28 17.80 9.43 1.00
C PRO A 28 16.60 9.74 0.11
N THR A 29 16.05 8.69 -0.51
CA THR A 29 14.92 8.80 -1.45
C THR A 29 13.55 8.83 -0.75
N GLY A 30 13.50 8.61 0.56
CA GLY A 30 12.26 8.55 1.34
C GLY A 30 11.44 9.83 1.26
N TRP A 31 12.12 10.98 1.22
CA TRP A 31 11.46 12.28 1.03
C TRP A 31 10.81 12.42 -0.34
N ILE A 32 11.40 11.81 -1.38
CA ILE A 32 10.79 11.76 -2.71
C ILE A 32 9.52 10.91 -2.64
N GLY A 33 9.57 9.74 -2.00
CA GLY A 33 8.39 8.92 -1.76
C GLY A 33 7.29 9.66 -1.00
N ALA A 34 7.65 10.38 0.06
CA ALA A 34 6.72 11.23 0.82
C ALA A 34 6.08 12.33 -0.06
N LEU A 35 6.89 13.04 -0.86
CA LEU A 35 6.40 14.06 -1.78
C LEU A 35 5.45 13.48 -2.83
N VAL A 36 5.75 12.29 -3.35
CA VAL A 36 4.87 11.57 -4.30
C VAL A 36 3.51 11.28 -3.66
N LEU A 37 3.47 10.83 -2.40
CA LEU A 37 2.20 10.59 -1.69
C LEU A 37 1.40 11.87 -1.45
N VAL A 38 2.07 12.96 -1.07
CA VAL A 38 1.44 14.27 -0.87
C VAL A 38 0.89 14.81 -2.20
N ALA A 39 1.69 14.78 -3.26
CA ALA A 39 1.29 15.21 -4.60
C ALA A 39 0.12 14.39 -5.15
N TRP A 40 0.18 13.06 -4.99
CA TRP A 40 -0.91 12.17 -5.35
C TRP A 40 -2.21 12.53 -4.64
N THR A 41 -2.13 12.78 -3.33
CA THR A 41 -3.32 13.11 -2.53
C THR A 41 -3.93 14.44 -2.95
N MET A 42 -3.10 15.47 -3.13
CA MET A 42 -3.56 16.77 -3.64
C MET A 42 -4.21 16.65 -5.03
N TRP A 43 -3.60 15.85 -5.93
CA TRP A 43 -4.14 15.63 -7.26
C TRP A 43 -5.48 14.86 -7.22
N ALA A 44 -5.56 13.80 -6.41
CA ALA A 44 -6.77 13.01 -6.23
C ALA A 44 -7.92 13.88 -5.70
N TRP A 45 -7.66 14.71 -4.69
CA TRP A 45 -8.63 15.67 -4.16
C TRP A 45 -9.14 16.66 -5.21
N ARG A 46 -8.22 17.31 -5.96
CA ARG A 46 -8.62 18.23 -7.04
C ARG A 46 -9.46 17.54 -8.10
N ARG A 47 -9.11 16.30 -8.43
CA ARG A 47 -9.85 15.50 -9.41
C ARG A 47 -11.25 15.15 -8.91
N TRP A 48 -11.38 14.71 -7.66
CA TRP A 48 -12.67 14.35 -7.08
C TRP A 48 -13.60 15.56 -6.97
N ALA A 49 -13.09 16.70 -6.50
CA ALA A 49 -13.84 17.97 -6.49
C ALA A 49 -14.31 18.41 -7.90
N LYS A 50 -13.53 18.10 -8.95
CA LYS A 50 -13.96 18.35 -10.34
C LYS A 50 -15.05 17.37 -10.79
N LEU A 51 -14.94 16.09 -10.42
CA LEU A 51 -15.93 15.06 -10.77
C LEU A 51 -17.29 15.33 -10.11
N GLU A 52 -17.27 15.74 -8.85
CA GLU A 52 -18.46 16.19 -8.11
C GLU A 52 -19.21 17.26 -8.89
N LYS A 53 -18.51 18.33 -9.32
CA LYS A 53 -19.11 19.45 -10.05
C LYS A 53 -19.60 19.13 -11.46
N THR A 54 -19.02 18.13 -12.11
CA THR A 54 -19.26 17.87 -13.55
C THR A 54 -20.19 16.70 -13.81
N THR A 55 -20.16 15.67 -12.97
CA THR A 55 -20.85 14.40 -13.23
C THR A 55 -21.64 13.90 -12.03
N GLY A 56 -21.40 14.44 -10.82
CA GLY A 56 -21.95 13.87 -9.59
C GLY A 56 -21.40 12.49 -9.21
N LEU A 57 -20.54 11.88 -10.04
CA LEU A 57 -19.99 10.54 -9.88
C LEU A 57 -18.72 10.53 -9.00
N GLU A 58 -18.74 11.27 -7.90
CA GLU A 58 -17.61 11.31 -6.99
C GLU A 58 -17.51 10.00 -6.18
N PRO A 59 -16.32 9.38 -6.05
CA PRO A 59 -16.15 8.19 -5.20
C PRO A 59 -16.60 8.45 -3.77
N SER A 60 -17.20 7.46 -3.10
CA SER A 60 -17.61 7.63 -1.69
C SER A 60 -16.39 7.89 -0.78
N ALA A 61 -16.61 8.52 0.37
CA ALA A 61 -15.51 8.78 1.32
C ALA A 61 -14.75 7.50 1.74
N PRO A 62 -15.42 6.37 2.03
CA PRO A 62 -14.74 5.08 2.23
C PRO A 62 -13.89 4.65 1.04
N GLU A 63 -14.40 4.76 -0.19
CA GLU A 63 -13.65 4.40 -1.39
C GLU A 63 -12.42 5.28 -1.60
N ARG A 64 -12.53 6.60 -1.37
CA ARG A 64 -11.41 7.54 -1.42
C ARG A 64 -10.28 7.14 -0.46
N ASN A 65 -10.64 6.77 0.77
CA ASN A 65 -9.70 6.28 1.78
C ASN A 65 -9.01 5.00 1.31
N VAL A 66 -9.76 4.02 0.80
CA VAL A 66 -9.19 2.77 0.29
C VAL A 66 -8.22 3.04 -0.86
N ARG A 67 -8.55 3.93 -1.80
CA ARG A 67 -7.65 4.32 -2.89
C ARG A 67 -6.36 4.94 -2.38
N PHE A 68 -6.44 5.85 -1.40
CA PHE A 68 -5.27 6.46 -0.78
C PHE A 68 -4.38 5.40 -0.11
N TYR A 69 -4.96 4.56 0.74
CA TYR A 69 -4.19 3.53 1.45
C TYR A 69 -3.62 2.46 0.52
N ALA A 70 -4.33 2.08 -0.55
CA ALA A 70 -3.82 1.15 -1.56
C ALA A 70 -2.53 1.68 -2.21
N ILE A 71 -2.51 2.96 -2.59
CA ILE A 71 -1.35 3.59 -3.24
C ILE A 71 -0.19 3.74 -2.26
N GLY A 72 -0.45 4.22 -1.04
CA GLY A 72 0.58 4.34 0.00
C GLY A 72 1.20 2.99 0.35
N THR A 73 0.37 1.97 0.54
CA THR A 73 0.81 0.60 0.85
C THR A 73 1.58 -0.01 -0.32
N ALA A 74 1.15 0.22 -1.57
CA ALA A 74 1.84 -0.29 -2.75
C ALA A 74 3.23 0.34 -2.92
N LEU A 75 3.35 1.65 -2.72
CA LEU A 75 4.64 2.36 -2.77
C LEU A 75 5.59 1.86 -1.68
N LEU A 76 5.10 1.74 -0.44
CA LEU A 76 5.89 1.21 0.67
C LEU A 76 6.31 -0.24 0.42
N PHE A 77 5.39 -1.07 -0.08
CA PHE A 77 5.67 -2.47 -0.38
C PHE A 77 6.72 -2.64 -1.48
N GLY A 78 6.60 -1.89 -2.58
CA GLY A 78 7.60 -1.90 -3.65
C GLY A 78 8.99 -1.54 -3.15
N HIS A 79 9.08 -0.52 -2.29
CA HIS A 79 10.33 -0.15 -1.64
C HIS A 79 10.90 -1.30 -0.78
N GLN A 80 10.07 -1.91 0.08
CA GLN A 80 10.48 -3.01 0.95
C GLN A 80 10.92 -4.27 0.19
N VAL A 81 10.25 -4.62 -0.92
CA VAL A 81 10.61 -5.80 -1.73
C VAL A 81 12.04 -5.67 -2.26
N VAL A 82 12.41 -4.49 -2.77
CA VAL A 82 13.77 -4.25 -3.26
C VAL A 82 14.76 -4.26 -2.10
N THR A 83 14.45 -3.57 -0.99
CA THR A 83 15.27 -3.58 0.23
C THR A 83 15.59 -5.01 0.67
N LEU A 84 14.58 -5.88 0.77
CA LEU A 84 14.74 -7.28 1.19
C LEU A 84 15.47 -8.16 0.17
N ALA A 85 15.57 -7.74 -1.09
CA ALA A 85 16.32 -8.48 -2.12
C ALA A 85 17.85 -8.38 -1.93
N TYR A 86 18.34 -7.49 -1.08
CA TYR A 86 19.76 -7.29 -0.78
C TYR A 86 20.08 -7.62 0.68
N PRO A 87 20.00 -8.90 1.10
CA PRO A 87 20.02 -9.27 2.51
C PRO A 87 21.34 -9.02 3.24
N ASP A 88 22.43 -8.80 2.50
CA ASP A 88 23.77 -8.55 3.06
C ASP A 88 23.99 -7.07 3.44
N ILE A 89 23.01 -6.20 3.19
CA ILE A 89 23.05 -4.78 3.57
C ILE A 89 22.54 -4.64 5.00
N ASP A 90 23.24 -3.84 5.82
CA ASP A 90 22.74 -3.50 7.14
C ASP A 90 21.55 -2.53 7.02
N PHE A 91 20.41 -2.96 7.56
CA PHE A 91 19.16 -2.21 7.54
C PHE A 91 18.88 -1.50 8.87
N HIS A 92 19.83 -1.48 9.81
CA HIS A 92 19.69 -0.65 11.00
C HIS A 92 19.76 0.83 10.63
N VAL A 93 18.93 1.65 11.28
CA VAL A 93 18.97 3.11 11.11
C VAL A 93 20.34 3.63 11.50
N GLY A 94 21.01 4.35 10.59
CA GLY A 94 22.33 4.93 10.82
C GLY A 94 23.52 4.03 10.44
N GLN A 95 23.27 2.83 9.90
CA GLN A 95 24.32 1.90 9.45
C GLN A 95 24.33 1.83 7.91
N GLY A 96 25.27 2.52 7.27
CA GLY A 96 25.70 2.26 5.89
C GLY A 96 24.74 2.57 4.74
N THR A 97 23.41 2.64 4.94
CA THR A 97 22.42 2.97 3.90
C THR A 97 21.22 3.77 4.42
N TYR A 98 20.47 4.39 3.51
CA TYR A 98 19.27 5.17 3.82
C TYR A 98 17.96 4.37 3.78
N LEU A 99 17.99 3.08 3.40
CA LEU A 99 16.78 2.29 3.11
C LEU A 99 15.81 2.18 4.28
N ALA A 100 16.34 2.06 5.51
CA ALA A 100 15.53 2.02 6.72
C ALA A 100 14.84 3.37 6.96
N ILE A 101 15.60 4.46 6.89
CA ILE A 101 15.08 5.83 7.04
C ILE A 101 14.03 6.09 5.96
N ASP A 102 14.31 5.71 4.71
CA ASP A 102 13.43 5.94 3.57
C ASP A 102 12.05 5.29 3.78
N SER A 103 12.02 4.04 4.24
CA SER A 103 10.79 3.31 4.54
C SER A 103 9.97 3.95 5.66
N TRP A 104 10.65 4.42 6.72
CA TRP A 104 10.00 5.13 7.83
C TRP A 104 9.46 6.50 7.42
N THR A 105 10.19 7.25 6.58
CA THR A 105 9.75 8.54 6.05
C THR A 105 8.50 8.38 5.18
N ILE A 106 8.47 7.36 4.32
CA ILE A 106 7.28 7.03 3.50
C ILE A 106 6.08 6.68 4.39
N LEU A 107 6.29 5.83 5.40
CA LEU A 107 5.24 5.44 6.34
C LEU A 107 4.70 6.64 7.13
N ALA A 108 5.58 7.50 7.65
CA ALA A 108 5.21 8.70 8.38
C ALA A 108 4.41 9.67 7.50
N ALA A 109 4.80 9.84 6.23
CA ALA A 109 4.05 10.65 5.28
C ALA A 109 2.66 10.05 5.01
N MET A 110 2.56 8.73 4.84
CA MET A 110 1.27 8.05 4.66
C MET A 110 0.34 8.28 5.86
N ILE A 111 0.87 8.16 7.10
CA ILE A 111 0.12 8.45 8.33
C ILE A 111 -0.32 9.92 8.37
N GLY A 112 0.62 10.85 8.15
CA GLY A 112 0.35 12.30 8.18
C GLY A 112 -0.74 12.71 7.19
N VAL A 113 -0.67 12.21 5.96
CA VAL A 113 -1.67 12.50 4.92
C VAL A 113 -3.01 11.83 5.22
N SER A 114 -3.03 10.68 5.89
CA SER A 114 -4.30 10.02 6.26
C SER A 114 -5.18 10.86 7.20
N PHE A 115 -4.58 11.69 8.07
CA PHE A 115 -5.32 12.64 8.90
C PHE A 115 -6.01 13.74 8.09
N VAL A 116 -5.45 14.07 6.93
CA VAL A 116 -6.01 15.07 6.01
C VAL A 116 -7.18 14.46 5.24
N VAL A 117 -7.04 13.22 4.75
CA VAL A 117 -8.08 12.54 3.95
C VAL A 117 -9.28 12.09 4.81
N SER A 118 -9.06 11.63 6.04
CA SER A 118 -10.11 11.05 6.90
C SER A 118 -11.20 12.02 7.37
N LYS A 119 -10.97 13.35 7.30
CA LYS A 119 -11.96 14.37 7.68
C LYS A 119 -13.10 14.60 6.67
N ALA A 120 -13.02 14.03 5.46
CA ALA A 120 -13.86 14.44 4.31
C ALA A 120 -15.26 13.81 4.20
N GLY A 121 -15.95 13.53 5.32
CA GLY A 121 -17.37 13.13 5.32
C GLY A 121 -17.61 11.64 5.64
N SER A 122 -18.57 11.39 6.52
CA SER A 122 -18.77 10.11 7.22
C SER A 122 -20.20 9.58 7.04
N ASN A 123 -20.72 9.55 5.81
CA ASN A 123 -21.92 8.75 5.54
C ASN A 123 -21.48 7.37 5.08
N ARG A 124 -21.38 6.45 6.05
CA ARG A 124 -21.17 5.03 5.80
C ARG A 124 -22.52 4.40 5.47
N ASP A 125 -22.57 3.70 4.36
CA ASP A 125 -23.70 2.89 3.94
C ASP A 125 -23.50 1.44 4.39
N GLU A 126 -24.58 0.68 4.58
CA GLU A 126 -24.54 -0.77 4.89
C GLU A 126 -23.73 -1.55 3.84
N ARG A 127 -23.75 -1.07 2.59
CA ARG A 127 -22.91 -1.59 1.49
C ARG A 127 -21.42 -1.55 1.84
N ASP A 128 -20.95 -0.44 2.43
CA ASP A 128 -19.53 -0.27 2.75
C ASP A 128 -19.06 -1.27 3.79
N GLU A 129 -19.94 -1.68 4.72
CA GLU A 129 -19.61 -2.69 5.74
C GLU A 129 -19.31 -4.05 5.10
N THR A 130 -20.12 -4.45 4.11
CA THR A 130 -19.92 -5.71 3.39
C THR A 130 -18.60 -5.70 2.62
N ILE A 131 -18.28 -4.59 1.94
CA ILE A 131 -17.02 -4.43 1.22
C ILE A 131 -15.83 -4.45 2.19
N ILE A 132 -15.95 -3.78 3.34
CA ILE A 132 -14.94 -3.78 4.40
C ILE A 132 -14.70 -5.18 4.93
N ALA A 133 -15.75 -5.95 5.19
CA ALA A 133 -15.66 -7.32 5.70
C ALA A 133 -14.95 -8.24 4.70
N ARG A 134 -15.30 -8.17 3.41
CA ARG A 134 -14.65 -8.96 2.35
C ARG A 134 -13.16 -8.62 2.25
N GLY A 135 -12.82 -7.33 2.22
CA GLY A 135 -11.44 -6.88 2.22
C GLY A 135 -10.66 -7.35 3.45
N THR A 136 -11.26 -7.25 4.63
CA THR A 136 -10.63 -7.65 5.89
C THR A 136 -10.39 -9.16 5.94
N LYS A 137 -11.36 -9.97 5.48
CA LYS A 137 -11.20 -11.41 5.34
C LYS A 137 -10.05 -11.76 4.39
N ALA A 138 -9.99 -11.14 3.22
CA ALA A 138 -8.92 -11.40 2.26
C ALA A 138 -7.53 -11.02 2.80
N GLY A 139 -7.42 -9.85 3.43
CA GLY A 139 -6.20 -9.42 4.10
C GLY A 139 -5.77 -10.40 5.19
N PHE A 140 -6.69 -10.79 6.08
CA PHE A 140 -6.41 -11.75 7.15
C PHE A 140 -5.95 -13.11 6.62
N VAL A 141 -6.65 -13.67 5.63
CA VAL A 141 -6.26 -14.95 4.99
C VAL A 141 -4.87 -14.85 4.39
N SER A 142 -4.56 -13.75 3.69
CA SER A 142 -3.24 -13.54 3.09
C SER A 142 -2.13 -13.37 4.14
N LEU A 143 -2.43 -12.72 5.27
CA LEU A 143 -1.50 -12.58 6.40
C LEU A 143 -1.18 -13.95 7.00
N ILE A 144 -2.21 -14.75 7.32
CA ILE A 144 -2.02 -16.10 7.85
C ILE A 144 -1.24 -16.98 6.87
N ALA A 145 -1.60 -16.95 5.58
CA ALA A 145 -0.87 -17.70 4.55
C ALA A 145 0.61 -17.27 4.48
N GLY A 146 0.88 -15.96 4.48
CA GLY A 146 2.25 -15.43 4.46
C GLY A 146 3.05 -15.82 5.70
N LEU A 147 2.44 -15.78 6.88
CA LEU A 147 3.08 -16.21 8.13
C LEU A 147 3.35 -17.72 8.14
N VAL A 148 2.42 -18.55 7.68
CA VAL A 148 2.63 -20.01 7.57
C VAL A 148 3.78 -20.31 6.62
N VAL A 149 3.81 -19.68 5.44
CA VAL A 149 4.92 -19.83 4.49
C VAL A 149 6.24 -19.39 5.12
N PHE A 150 6.27 -18.23 5.79
CA PHE A 150 7.47 -17.74 6.46
C PHE A 150 7.94 -18.69 7.56
N SER A 151 7.05 -19.18 8.42
CA SER A 151 7.37 -20.14 9.47
C SER A 151 7.90 -21.46 8.90
N PHE A 152 7.34 -21.92 7.78
CA PHE A 152 7.83 -23.11 7.09
C PHE A 152 9.24 -22.88 6.54
N VAL A 153 9.46 -21.76 5.83
CA VAL A 153 10.80 -21.41 5.34
C VAL A 153 11.80 -21.34 6.49
N MET A 154 11.47 -20.68 7.60
CA MET A 154 12.34 -20.57 8.77
C MET A 154 12.62 -21.92 9.44
N GLY A 155 11.62 -22.80 9.54
CA GLY A 155 11.76 -24.12 10.16
C GLY A 155 12.60 -25.11 9.34
N PHE A 156 12.68 -24.91 8.02
CA PHE A 156 13.39 -25.79 7.09
C PHE A 156 14.61 -25.13 6.42
N LEU A 157 15.01 -23.93 6.86
CA LEU A 157 16.12 -23.22 6.24
C LEU A 157 17.47 -23.91 6.56
N PRO A 158 18.26 -24.29 5.54
CA PRO A 158 19.60 -24.84 5.75
C PRO A 158 20.50 -23.86 6.54
N PRO A 159 21.35 -24.35 7.47
CA PRO A 159 22.19 -23.49 8.33
C PRO A 159 23.11 -22.52 7.57
N ILE A 160 23.51 -22.88 6.35
CA ILE A 160 24.36 -22.05 5.49
C ILE A 160 23.60 -20.80 5.01
N GLN A 161 22.29 -20.93 4.74
CA GLN A 161 21.42 -19.85 4.27
C GLN A 161 20.87 -19.02 5.44
N GLY A 162 20.84 -19.58 6.66
CA GLY A 162 20.41 -18.87 7.86
C GLY A 162 21.35 -17.75 8.34
N LYS A 163 22.59 -17.69 7.85
CA LYS A 163 23.57 -16.67 8.27
C LYS A 163 23.18 -15.25 7.87
N SER A 164 22.54 -15.07 6.71
CA SER A 164 22.04 -13.76 6.25
C SER A 164 20.67 -13.42 6.84
N LEU A 165 20.01 -14.37 7.51
CA LEU A 165 18.67 -14.22 8.06
C LEU A 165 18.74 -13.84 9.55
N THR A 166 19.28 -12.64 9.79
CA THR A 166 19.34 -12.05 11.13
C THR A 166 17.94 -11.84 11.71
N LEU A 167 17.83 -11.71 13.04
CA LEU A 167 16.55 -11.36 13.69
C LEU A 167 15.95 -10.06 13.11
N PHE A 168 16.80 -9.11 12.75
CA PHE A 168 16.40 -7.85 12.13
C PHE A 168 15.82 -8.08 10.72
N MET A 169 16.47 -8.91 9.90
CA MET A 169 15.96 -9.30 8.58
C MET A 169 14.60 -10.01 8.70
N ALA A 170 14.50 -10.98 9.62
CA ALA A 170 13.25 -11.68 9.89
C ALA A 170 12.11 -10.72 10.26
N ALA A 171 12.38 -9.72 11.09
CA ALA A 171 11.39 -8.69 11.45
C ALA A 171 10.95 -7.87 10.23
N ASN A 172 11.87 -7.48 9.34
CA ASN A 172 11.52 -6.73 8.12
C ASN A 172 10.72 -7.58 7.12
N ILE A 173 11.00 -8.87 7.01
CA ILE A 173 10.18 -9.81 6.21
C ILE A 173 8.77 -9.89 6.79
N GLN A 174 8.61 -9.97 8.11
CA GLN A 174 7.29 -9.96 8.75
C GLN A 174 6.53 -8.66 8.49
N ILE A 175 7.22 -7.51 8.56
CA ILE A 175 6.62 -6.22 8.18
C ILE A 175 6.17 -6.25 6.71
N ALA A 176 6.99 -6.75 5.78
CA ALA A 176 6.61 -6.85 4.38
C ALA A 176 5.39 -7.77 4.17
N ILE A 177 5.27 -8.87 4.92
CA ILE A 177 4.07 -9.72 4.92
C ILE A 177 2.83 -8.94 5.38
N ILE A 178 2.94 -8.18 6.47
CA ILE A 178 1.85 -7.32 6.97
C ILE A 178 1.46 -6.30 5.89
N VAL A 179 2.42 -5.59 5.31
CA VAL A 179 2.18 -4.59 4.26
C VAL A 179 1.55 -5.24 3.01
N ALA A 180 2.01 -6.41 2.59
CA ALA A 180 1.41 -7.17 1.49
C ALA A 180 -0.05 -7.54 1.77
N SER A 181 -0.35 -7.99 3.00
CA SER A 181 -1.71 -8.33 3.41
C SER A 181 -2.66 -7.13 3.39
N LEU A 182 -2.17 -5.95 3.79
CA LEU A 182 -2.92 -4.71 3.71
C LEU A 182 -3.17 -4.31 2.26
N LEU A 183 -2.17 -4.48 1.39
CA LEU A 183 -2.32 -4.22 -0.04
C LEU A 183 -3.39 -5.12 -0.66
N ILE A 184 -3.38 -6.41 -0.34
CA ILE A 184 -4.40 -7.37 -0.78
C ILE A 184 -5.79 -6.95 -0.28
N LYS A 185 -5.92 -6.58 0.99
CA LYS A 185 -7.17 -6.04 1.56
C LYS A 185 -7.70 -4.87 0.72
N TYR A 186 -6.87 -3.87 0.45
CA TYR A 186 -7.30 -2.68 -0.29
C TYR A 186 -7.60 -2.97 -1.76
N VAL A 187 -6.81 -3.84 -2.40
CA VAL A 187 -7.08 -4.30 -3.77
C VAL A 187 -8.46 -4.96 -3.84
N VAL A 188 -8.76 -5.90 -2.94
CA VAL A 188 -10.08 -6.56 -2.92
C VAL A 188 -11.20 -5.55 -2.70
N GLN A 189 -11.05 -4.60 -1.77
CA GLN A 189 -12.04 -3.54 -1.57
C GLN A 189 -12.27 -2.72 -2.85
N LEU A 190 -11.22 -2.35 -3.58
CA LEU A 190 -11.34 -1.61 -4.84
C LEU A 190 -11.99 -2.43 -5.98
N ILE A 191 -11.76 -3.74 -6.00
CA ILE A 191 -12.43 -4.64 -6.94
C ILE A 191 -13.93 -4.66 -6.66
N GLU A 192 -14.32 -4.77 -5.39
CA GLU A 192 -15.72 -4.78 -4.97
C GLU A 192 -16.41 -3.43 -5.24
N TYR A 193 -15.74 -2.30 -4.94
CA TYR A 193 -16.25 -0.97 -5.31
C TYR A 193 -16.44 -0.82 -6.84
N ALA A 194 -15.52 -1.36 -7.64
CA ALA A 194 -15.66 -1.33 -9.09
C ALA A 194 -16.85 -2.16 -9.59
N ARG A 195 -17.04 -3.37 -9.04
CA ARG A 195 -18.17 -4.25 -9.39
C ARG A 195 -19.50 -3.62 -9.04
N ASP A 196 -19.60 -2.97 -7.88
CA ASP A 196 -20.81 -2.29 -7.45
C ASP A 196 -21.16 -1.10 -8.36
N THR A 197 -20.14 -0.32 -8.77
CA THR A 197 -20.33 0.78 -9.72
C THR A 197 -20.83 0.27 -11.08
N ASP A 198 -20.27 -0.83 -11.58
CA ASP A 198 -20.69 -1.43 -12.85
C ASP A 198 -22.13 -1.99 -12.77
N ALA A 199 -22.51 -2.58 -11.63
CA ALA A 199 -23.87 -3.06 -11.39
C ALA A 199 -24.90 -1.91 -11.37
N ASN A 200 -24.60 -0.80 -10.69
CA ASN A 200 -25.48 0.37 -10.64
C ASN A 200 -25.65 1.02 -12.02
N ASN A 201 -24.58 1.06 -12.83
CA ASN A 201 -24.66 1.58 -14.20
C ASN A 201 -25.48 0.67 -15.13
N ALA A 202 -25.55 -0.63 -14.87
CA ALA A 202 -26.30 -1.59 -15.68
C ALA A 202 -27.82 -1.53 -15.44
N ILE A 203 -28.25 -1.07 -14.27
CA ILE A 203 -29.68 -1.00 -13.87
C ILE A 203 -30.35 0.29 -14.38
N GLY A 204 -29.57 1.28 -14.85
CA GLY A 204 -30.07 2.60 -15.24
C GLY A 204 -30.40 3.47 -14.03
N PRO A 205 -30.54 4.80 -14.19
CA PRO A 205 -30.92 5.68 -13.08
C PRO A 205 -32.31 5.27 -12.57
N VAL A 206 -32.42 5.00 -11.27
CA VAL A 206 -33.71 4.85 -10.59
C VAL A 206 -34.33 6.24 -10.56
N GLU A 207 -35.41 6.44 -11.33
CA GLU A 207 -36.23 7.68 -11.34
C GLU A 207 -36.92 7.92 -9.99
#